data_AF-A0A0D7QBA1-F1
#
_entry.id   AF-A0A0D7QBA1-F1
#
_cell.length_a   1.000
_cell.length_b   1.000
_cell.length_c   1.000
_cell.angle_alpha   90.00
_cell.angle_beta   90.00
_cell.angle_gamma   90.00
#
_symmetry.space_group_name_H-M   'P 1'
#
loop_
_entity.id
_entity.type
_entity.pdbx_description
1 polymer ?
#
loop_
_entity_poly.entity_id
_entity_poly.type
_entity_poly.pdbx_seq_one_letter_code
_entity_poly.pdbx_strand_id
1 'polypeptide(L)' 'MHAQTISTKRSFRVDEFAARNSISRAQVYVEMREGRLNSRKVGTATLITIEDESAWLASLPQTKPHAGIQAA' A
#
# COMPACT_ATOMS: atom_id res chain seq x y z
N MET A 1 -3.35 -20.10 -9.15
CA MET A 1 -4.46 -19.19 -9.52
C MET A 1 -4.88 -18.46 -8.25
N HIS A 2 -4.44 -17.22 -8.05
CA HIS A 2 -4.87 -16.45 -6.86
C HIS A 2 -6.25 -15.87 -7.15
N ALA A 3 -7.28 -16.46 -6.54
CA ALA A 3 -8.65 -15.94 -6.59
C ALA A 3 -8.69 -14.58 -5.87
N GLN A 4 -8.96 -13.51 -6.63
CA GLN A 4 -9.14 -12.18 -6.06
C GLN A 4 -10.48 -12.16 -5.30
N THR A 5 -10.43 -12.28 -3.98
CA THR A 5 -11.59 -12.06 -3.11
C THR A 5 -11.92 -10.56 -3.16
N ILE A 6 -13.00 -10.20 -3.82
CA ILE A 6 -13.50 -8.81 -3.87
C ILE A 6 -14.07 -8.50 -2.46
N SER A 7 -13.19 -8.06 -1.56
CA SER A 7 -13.59 -7.65 -0.20
C SER A 7 -14.38 -6.34 -0.28
N THR A 8 -15.64 -6.34 0.17
CA THR A 8 -16.50 -5.14 0.26
C THR A 8 -16.03 -4.17 1.36
N LYS A 9 -15.00 -4.52 2.13
CA LYS A 9 -14.43 -3.63 3.15
C LYS A 9 -13.75 -2.44 2.47
N ARG A 10 -14.19 -1.24 2.82
CA ARG A 10 -13.61 0.02 2.30
C ARG A 10 -12.44 0.53 3.14
N SER A 11 -12.10 -0.15 4.23
CA SER A 11 -10.98 0.18 5.11
C SER A 11 -10.27 -1.07 5.63
N PHE A 12 -8.97 -0.90 5.84
CA PHE A 12 -8.02 -1.95 6.19
C PHE A 12 -7.22 -1.55 7.42
N ARG A 13 -6.79 -2.53 8.22
CA ARG A 13 -5.79 -2.31 9.26
C ARG A 13 -4.39 -2.31 8.66
N VAL A 14 -3.42 -1.84 9.44
CA VAL A 14 -2.01 -1.79 9.07
C VAL A 14 -1.49 -3.15 8.58
N ASP A 15 -1.88 -4.24 9.25
CA ASP A 15 -1.48 -5.60 8.88
C ASP A 15 -2.06 -6.03 7.52
N GLU A 16 -3.34 -5.75 7.28
CA GLU A 16 -4.00 -6.10 6.02
C GLU A 16 -3.45 -5.27 4.86
N PHE A 17 -3.22 -3.96 5.06
CA PHE A 17 -2.57 -3.10 4.06
C PHE A 17 -1.14 -3.57 3.73
N ALA A 18 -0.36 -3.93 4.75
CA ALA A 18 0.98 -4.49 4.58
C ALA A 18 0.96 -5.76 3.72
N ALA A 19 0.05 -6.69 4.03
CA ALA A 19 -0.11 -7.93 3.28
C ALA A 19 -0.55 -7.69 1.82
N ARG A 20 -1.51 -6.79 1.59
CA ARG A 20 -2.03 -6.46 0.25
C ARG A 20 -0.95 -5.86 -0.66
N ASN A 21 -0.13 -4.97 -0.11
CA ASN A 21 0.91 -4.27 -0.86
C ASN A 21 2.27 -4.96 -0.81
N SER A 22 2.35 -6.14 -0.15
CA SER A 22 3.59 -6.93 0.00
C SER A 22 4.75 -6.15 0.63
N ILE A 23 4.45 -5.32 1.63
CA ILE A 23 5.42 -4.50 2.35
C ILE A 23 5.39 -4.84 3.85
N SER A 24 6.47 -4.51 4.56
CA SER A 24 6.52 -4.76 6.00
C SER A 24 5.69 -3.74 6.78
N ARG A 25 5.13 -4.14 7.95
CA ARG A 25 4.43 -3.21 8.86
C ARG A 25 5.28 -1.99 9.24
N ALA A 26 6.60 -2.21 9.40
CA ALA A 26 7.54 -1.13 9.68
C ALA A 26 7.55 -0.10 8.55
N GLN A 27 7.60 -0.56 7.30
CA GLN A 27 7.55 0.32 6.13
C GLN A 27 6.22 1.05 6.01
N VAL A 28 5.09 0.42 6.39
CA VAL A 28 3.79 1.13 6.47
C VAL A 28 3.87 2.31 7.45
N TYR A 29 4.43 2.11 8.64
CA TYR A 29 4.60 3.20 9.60
C TYR A 29 5.58 4.28 9.14
N VAL A 30 6.61 3.91 8.37
CA VAL A 30 7.52 4.89 7.73
C VAL A 30 6.73 5.76 6.75
N GLU A 31 5.93 5.17 5.87
CA GLU A 31 5.13 5.94 4.89
C GLU A 31 4.09 6.84 5.57
N MET A 32 3.49 6.39 6.67
CA MET A 32 2.61 7.23 7.51
C MET A 32 3.37 8.40 8.14
N ARG A 33 4.57 8.15 8.67
CA ARG A 33 5.41 9.17 9.29
C ARG A 33 5.95 10.18 8.28
N GLU A 34 6.30 9.72 7.07
CA GLU A 34 6.72 10.57 5.95
C GLU A 34 5.54 11.34 5.32
N GLY A 35 4.30 11.07 5.76
CA GLY A 35 3.10 11.74 5.24
C GLY A 35 2.68 11.29 3.85
N ARG A 36 3.29 10.22 3.31
CA ARG A 36 2.94 9.63 2.01
C ARG A 36 1.66 8.80 2.10
N LEU A 37 1.43 8.16 3.24
CA LEU A 37 0.23 7.35 3.48
C LEU A 37 -0.67 8.03 4.51
N ASN A 38 -1.84 8.48 4.05
CA ASN A 38 -2.85 9.02 4.94
C ASN A 38 -3.55 7.90 5.72
N SER A 39 -3.69 8.07 7.03
CA SER A 39 -4.26 7.06 7.92
C SER A 39 -5.17 7.70 8.95
N ARG A 40 -6.26 7.00 9.29
CA ARG A 40 -7.30 7.47 10.21
C ARG A 40 -7.23 6.67 11.50
N LYS A 41 -6.93 7.35 12.61
CA LYS A 41 -6.91 6.72 13.94
C LYS A 41 -8.32 6.67 14.53
N VAL A 42 -8.79 5.47 14.87
CA VAL A 42 -10.09 5.21 15.48
C VAL A 42 -9.87 4.43 16.79
N GLY A 43 -9.89 5.15 17.91
CA GLY A 43 -9.54 4.59 19.21
C GLY A 43 -8.10 4.05 19.24
N THR A 44 -7.97 2.74 19.47
CA THR A 44 -6.67 2.04 19.47
C THR A 44 -6.24 1.56 18.08
N ALA A 45 -7.14 1.56 17.10
CA ALA A 45 -6.88 1.04 15.76
C ALA A 45 -6.51 2.16 14.77
N THR A 46 -5.62 1.83 13.84
CA THR A 46 -5.34 2.66 12.66
C THR A 46 -5.99 2.03 11.44
N LEU A 47 -6.81 2.81 10.74
CA LEU A 47 -7.51 2.40 9.52
C LEU A 47 -6.94 3.16 8.32
N ILE A 48 -6.81 2.44 7.21
CA ILE A 48 -6.39 2.96 5.91
C ILE A 48 -7.55 2.68 4.95
N THR A 49 -8.13 3.70 4.33
CA THR A 49 -9.20 3.46 3.36
C THR A 49 -8.64 3.06 2.01
N ILE A 50 -9.48 2.44 1.19
CA ILE A 50 -9.15 2.11 -0.19
C ILE A 50 -8.75 3.33 -1.01
N GLU A 51 -9.34 4.49 -0.71
CA GLU A 51 -9.01 5.77 -1.35
C GLU A 51 -7.60 6.23 -0.98
N ASP A 52 -7.22 6.15 0.30
CA ASP A 52 -5.88 6.50 0.76
C ASP A 52 -4.83 5.50 0.23
N GLU A 53 -5.15 4.20 0.19
CA GLU A 53 -4.30 3.17 -0.44
C GLU A 53 -4.06 3.48 -1.92
N SER A 54 -5.12 3.84 -2.65
CA SER A 54 -5.03 4.19 -4.07
C SER A 54 -4.23 5.47 -4.30
N ALA A 55 -4.43 6.49 -3.48
CA ALA A 55 -3.68 7.74 -3.54
C ALA A 55 -2.19 7.53 -3.23
N TRP A 56 -1.88 6.67 -2.25
CA TRP A 56 -0.52 6.27 -1.92
C TRP A 56 0.14 5.55 -3.10
N LEU A 57 -0.50 4.54 -3.68
CA LEU A 57 0.00 3.81 -4.86
C LEU A 57 0.29 4.75 -6.04
N ALA A 58 -0.62 5.70 -6.30
CA ALA A 58 -0.46 6.68 -7.36
C ALA A 58 0.70 7.67 -7.11
N SER A 59 1.07 7.88 -5.84
CA SER A 59 2.15 8.77 -5.44
C SER A 59 3.53 8.09 -5.44
N LEU A 60 3.59 6.77 -5.57
CA LEU A 60 4.85 6.05 -5.59
C LEU A 60 5.69 6.40 -6.83
N PRO A 61 7.02 6.49 -6.69
CA PRO A 61 7.89 6.76 -7.83
C PRO A 61 7.81 5.60 -8.84
N GLN A 62 7.39 5.92 -10.06
CA GLN A 62 7.36 4.96 -11.15
C GLN A 62 8.78 4.70 -11.64
N THR A 63 9.27 3.47 -11.39
CA THR A 63 10.49 3.01 -12.05
C THR A 63 10.13 2.63 -13.48
N LYS A 64 10.59 3.40 -14.47
CA LYS A 64 10.55 2.93 -15.87
C LYS A 64 11.42 1.67 -15.94
N PRO A 65 10.96 0.58 -16.57
CA PRO A 65 11.84 -0.54 -16.83
C PRO A 65 13.04 0.01 -17.60
N HIS A 66 14.22 -0.04 -16.98
CA HIS A 66 15.44 0.29 -17.68
C HIS A 66 15.56 -0.73 -18.80
N ALA A 67 15.51 -0.29 -20.06
CA ALA A 67 15.78 -1.13 -21.22
C ALA A 67 17.26 -1.54 -21.17
N GLY A 68 17.57 -2.51 -20.32
CA GLY A 68 18.90 -3.05 -20.10
C GLY A 68 19.08 -4.36 -20.84
N ILE A 69 19.67 -4.25 -22.03
CA ILE A 69 20.47 -5.25 -22.75
C ILE A 69 19.72 -6.52 -23.18
N GLN A 70 19.22 -6.49 -24.43
CA GLN A 70 18.99 -7.68 -25.23
C GLN A 70 20.36 -8.26 -25.61
N ALA A 71 20.74 -9.39 -25.01
CA ALA A 71 21.93 -10.14 -25.39
C ALA A 71 21.64 -11.01 -26.61
N ALA A 72 22.62 -11.05 -27.52
CA ALA A 72 22.63 -11.67 -28.85
C ALA A 72 22.45 -13.19 -28.87
#